data_AF-A0A2H9M9H7-F1
#
_entry.id   AF-A0A2H9M9H7-F1
#
_cell.length_a   1.000
_cell.length_b   1.000
_cell.length_c   1.000
_cell.angle_alpha   90.00
_cell.angle_beta   90.00
_cell.angle_gamma   90.00
#
_symmetry.space_group_name_H-M   'P 1'
#
loop_
_entity.id
_entity.type
_entity.pdbx_description
1 polymer ?
#
loop_
_entity_poly.entity_id
_entity_poly.type
_entity_poly.pdbx_seq_one_letter_code
_entity_poly.pdbx_strand_id
1 'polypeptide(L)'
;HTLFICDTHVNLDPSAEEIAELTLLAAAEVRYFGLAPKVALLSHSNFGSHTDASARKMAQARALLAQCAPELEVEGELHGDAALSESMRVQLFPESSLKGQANLLVMPNLDAANIAYNLLKMTAGDGITIGSILLGANRSAHILTATATVRRIVNMSALAVAGAVTRSEG
;
A
#
# COMPACT_ATOMS: atom_id res chain seq x y z
N HIS A 1 -11.15 10.39 -2.51
CA HIS A 1 -9.90 10.13 -1.79
C HIS A 1 -9.24 8.94 -2.45
N THR A 2 -7.97 9.04 -2.86
CA THR A 2 -7.28 7.97 -3.62
C THR A 2 -6.52 7.09 -2.65
N LEU A 3 -6.80 5.78 -2.69
CA LEU A 3 -6.16 4.78 -1.82
C LEU A 3 -5.38 3.78 -2.67
N PHE A 4 -4.16 3.49 -2.22
CA PHE A 4 -3.28 2.47 -2.77
C PHE A 4 -3.21 1.30 -1.78
N ILE A 5 -3.23 0.07 -2.28
CA ILE A 5 -3.19 -1.15 -1.48
C ILE A 5 -2.05 -2.03 -1.99
N CYS A 6 -1.15 -2.43 -1.09
CA CYS A 6 0.04 -3.23 -1.38
C CYS A 6 0.13 -4.40 -0.38
N ASP A 7 0.43 -5.64 -0.74
CA ASP A 7 0.53 -6.26 -2.07
C ASP A 7 -0.67 -7.19 -2.30
N THR A 8 -1.43 -6.94 -3.36
CA THR A 8 -2.75 -7.57 -3.59
C THR A 8 -2.70 -8.87 -4.38
N HIS A 9 -1.57 -9.24 -4.99
CA HIS A 9 -1.55 -10.33 -5.99
C HIS A 9 -0.27 -11.20 -6.04
N VAL A 10 0.85 -10.83 -5.40
CA VAL A 10 2.13 -11.56 -5.62
C VAL A 10 2.62 -12.32 -4.39
N ASN A 11 2.85 -11.63 -3.27
CA ASN A 11 3.57 -12.20 -2.13
C ASN A 11 2.61 -12.79 -1.09
N LEU A 12 2.59 -14.13 -0.97
CA LEU A 12 1.68 -14.88 -0.08
C LEU A 12 1.78 -14.45 1.39
N ASP A 13 2.97 -14.56 1.97
CA ASP A 13 3.26 -14.17 3.36
C ASP A 13 4.67 -13.58 3.42
N PRO A 14 4.85 -12.32 2.99
CA PRO A 14 6.17 -11.69 2.93
C PRO A 14 6.77 -11.57 4.33
N SER A 15 8.10 -11.61 4.41
CA SER A 15 8.91 -11.27 5.59
C SER A 15 8.88 -9.77 5.90
N ALA A 16 9.42 -9.36 7.05
CA ALA A 16 9.48 -7.95 7.43
C ALA A 16 10.35 -7.12 6.45
N GLU A 17 11.44 -7.72 5.98
CA GLU A 17 12.37 -7.17 5.00
C GLU A 17 11.68 -6.97 3.65
N GLU A 18 10.95 -7.99 3.17
CA GLU A 18 10.17 -7.89 1.93
C GLU A 18 9.05 -6.85 2.05
N ILE A 19 8.38 -6.75 3.20
CA ILE A 19 7.38 -5.69 3.43
C ILE A 19 8.03 -4.31 3.35
N ALA A 20 9.20 -4.11 3.94
CA ALA A 20 9.92 -2.84 3.84
C ALA A 20 10.29 -2.51 2.38
N GLU A 21 10.81 -3.48 1.62
CA GLU A 21 11.14 -3.31 0.20
C GLU A 21 9.90 -2.97 -0.64
N LEU A 22 8.82 -3.75 -0.49
CA LEU A 22 7.54 -3.51 -1.17
C LEU A 22 6.95 -2.15 -0.83
N THR A 23 7.12 -1.70 0.42
CA THR A 23 6.67 -0.38 0.87
C THR A 23 7.42 0.74 0.13
N LEU A 24 8.74 0.63 -0.02
CA LEU A 24 9.53 1.62 -0.75
C LEU A 24 9.16 1.68 -2.23
N LEU A 25 8.97 0.51 -2.86
CA LEU A 25 8.52 0.41 -4.25
C LEU A 25 7.13 1.03 -4.43
N ALA A 26 6.19 0.74 -3.53
CA ALA A 26 4.85 1.29 -3.58
C ALA A 26 4.85 2.80 -3.31
N ALA A 27 5.67 3.29 -2.37
CA ALA A 27 5.81 4.71 -2.09
C ALA A 27 6.39 5.48 -3.29
N ALA A 28 7.35 4.91 -4.02
CA ALA A 28 7.86 5.47 -5.26
C ALA A 28 6.76 5.58 -6.33
N GLU A 29 5.91 4.56 -6.47
CA GLU A 29 4.79 4.57 -7.40
C GLU A 29 3.72 5.62 -7.00
N VAL A 30 3.44 5.79 -5.71
CA VAL A 30 2.53 6.87 -5.24
C VAL A 30 3.08 8.26 -5.60
N ARG A 31 4.40 8.47 -5.45
CA ARG A 31 5.07 9.71 -5.91
C ARG A 31 4.95 9.90 -7.42
N TYR A 32 5.04 8.82 -8.19
CA TYR A 32 4.85 8.84 -9.63
C TYR A 32 3.45 9.31 -10.03
N PHE A 33 2.41 8.97 -9.25
CA PHE A 33 1.07 9.53 -9.40
C PHE A 33 0.93 11.00 -8.93
N GLY A 34 2.04 11.66 -8.57
CA GLY A 34 2.05 13.06 -8.13
C GLY A 34 1.56 13.27 -6.69
N LEU A 35 1.51 12.21 -5.88
CA LEU A 35 1.03 12.25 -4.49
C LEU A 35 2.18 12.02 -3.51
N ALA A 36 2.17 12.73 -2.38
CA ALA A 36 3.08 12.44 -1.28
C ALA A 36 2.63 11.13 -0.58
N PRO A 37 3.49 10.11 -0.45
CA PRO A 37 3.13 8.84 0.18
C PRO A 37 2.95 9.03 1.69
N LYS A 38 1.81 8.57 2.19
CA LYS A 38 1.44 8.51 3.60
C LYS A 38 1.12 7.07 3.93
N VAL A 39 2.10 6.38 4.49
CA VAL A 39 2.11 4.92 4.57
C VAL A 39 1.55 4.46 5.91
N ALA A 40 0.64 3.49 5.85
CA ALA A 40 0.20 2.73 7.01
C ALA A 40 0.54 1.24 6.82
N LEU A 41 1.33 0.71 7.75
CA LEU A 41 1.60 -0.73 7.88
C LEU A 41 0.48 -1.37 8.69
N LEU A 42 -0.43 -2.05 8.00
CA LEU A 42 -1.66 -2.55 8.60
C LEU A 42 -1.46 -3.88 9.36
N SER A 43 -2.17 -4.02 10.47
CA SER A 43 -2.22 -5.22 11.29
C SER A 43 -3.55 -5.31 12.04
N HIS A 44 -3.85 -6.47 12.61
CA HIS A 44 -4.84 -6.60 13.68
C HIS A 44 -4.30 -6.14 15.04
N SER A 45 -3.01 -5.80 15.13
CA SER A 45 -2.41 -5.11 16.27
C SER A 45 -2.39 -3.60 16.07
N ASN A 46 -2.39 -2.88 17.18
CA ASN A 46 -2.13 -1.44 17.25
C ASN A 46 -0.96 -1.23 18.20
N PHE A 47 0.20 -0.83 17.69
CA PHE A 47 1.37 -0.40 18.46
C PHE A 47 1.74 -1.33 19.64
N GLY A 48 1.82 -2.63 19.36
CA GLY A 48 2.19 -3.67 20.32
C GLY A 48 1.02 -4.21 21.16
N SER A 49 -0.24 -3.89 20.82
CA SER A 49 -1.40 -4.47 21.52
C SER A 49 -1.45 -6.00 21.42
N HIS A 50 -0.86 -6.56 20.35
CA HIS A 50 -0.62 -7.99 20.22
C HIS A 50 0.84 -8.27 19.89
N THR A 51 1.31 -9.46 20.27
CA THR A 51 2.71 -9.86 20.11
C THR A 51 2.88 -11.10 19.25
N ASP A 52 1.85 -11.53 18.51
CA ASP A 52 1.96 -12.66 17.59
C ASP A 52 2.87 -12.36 16.39
N ALA A 53 3.15 -13.40 15.59
CA ALA A 53 4.11 -13.32 14.50
C ALA A 53 3.75 -12.26 13.45
N SER A 54 2.45 -12.11 13.13
CA SER A 54 1.99 -11.14 12.13
C SER A 54 2.14 -9.71 12.64
N ALA A 55 1.76 -9.44 13.89
CA ALA A 55 1.96 -8.13 14.52
C ALA A 55 3.44 -7.73 14.59
N ARG A 56 4.30 -8.64 15.09
CA ARG A 56 5.75 -8.39 15.20
C ARG A 56 6.40 -8.16 13.84
N LYS A 57 5.98 -8.89 12.81
CA LYS A 57 6.46 -8.71 11.44
C LYS A 57 6.24 -7.27 10.96
N MET A 58 5.03 -6.74 11.14
CA MET A 58 4.71 -5.37 10.71
C MET A 58 5.48 -4.31 11.52
N ALA A 59 5.62 -4.53 12.82
CA ALA A 59 6.43 -3.67 13.68
C ALA A 59 7.91 -3.65 13.28
N GLN A 60 8.46 -4.83 12.93
CA GLN A 60 9.83 -4.96 12.42
C GLN A 60 10.02 -4.26 11.08
N ALA A 61 9.05 -4.39 10.15
CA ALA A 61 9.08 -3.67 8.88
C ALA A 61 9.10 -2.14 9.10
N ARG A 62 8.35 -1.61 10.08
CA ARG A 62 8.44 -0.19 10.46
C ARG A 62 9.85 0.18 10.91
N ALA A 63 10.45 -0.64 11.78
CA ALA A 63 11.78 -0.37 12.31
C ALA A 63 12.84 -0.36 11.19
N LEU A 64 12.72 -1.25 10.20
CA LEU A 64 13.58 -1.27 9.02
C LEU A 64 13.40 0.01 8.17
N LEU A 65 12.15 0.39 7.91
CA LEU A 65 11.83 1.61 7.14
C LEU A 65 12.35 2.89 7.82
N ALA A 66 12.25 2.97 9.14
CA ALA A 66 12.79 4.10 9.90
C ALA A 66 14.32 4.22 9.77
N GLN A 67 15.03 3.13 9.47
CA GLN A 67 16.47 3.13 9.24
C GLN A 67 16.83 3.43 7.78
N CYS A 68 16.13 2.82 6.83
CA CYS A 68 16.49 2.91 5.41
C CYS A 68 15.84 4.07 4.65
N ALA A 69 14.72 4.61 5.14
CA ALA A 69 14.00 5.74 4.55
C ALA A 69 13.38 6.63 5.65
N PRO A 70 14.21 7.26 6.50
CA PRO A 70 13.75 8.06 7.64
C PRO A 70 12.88 9.27 7.26
N GLU A 71 12.94 9.72 6.01
CA GLU A 71 12.12 10.81 5.47
C GLU A 71 10.72 10.36 5.01
N LEU A 72 10.48 9.06 4.89
CA LEU A 72 9.18 8.52 4.48
C LEU A 72 8.20 8.59 5.65
N GLU A 73 7.02 9.18 5.42
CA GLU A 73 5.95 9.24 6.41
C GLU A 73 5.28 7.85 6.51
N VAL A 74 5.72 7.06 7.51
CA VAL A 74 5.27 5.69 7.76
C VAL A 74 4.79 5.54 9.18
N GLU A 75 3.65 4.89 9.37
CA GLU A 75 3.16 4.51 10.69
C GLU A 75 2.77 3.03 10.77
N GLY A 76 2.91 2.46 11.96
CA GLY A 76 2.41 1.13 12.28
C GLY A 76 3.21 0.31 13.30
N GLU A 77 2.86 -0.93 13.55
CA GLU A 77 1.69 -1.60 13.00
C GLU A 77 0.38 -1.04 13.58
N LEU A 78 -0.63 -0.84 12.74
CA LEU A 78 -1.91 -0.27 13.17
C LEU A 78 -3.12 -0.84 12.43
N HIS A 79 -4.30 -0.65 13.01
CA HIS A 79 -5.59 -0.98 12.41
C HIS A 79 -5.93 -0.04 11.26
N GLY A 80 -6.78 -0.52 10.34
CA GLY A 80 -7.21 0.25 9.17
C GLY A 80 -8.05 1.49 9.49
N ASP A 81 -8.82 1.47 10.57
CA ASP A 81 -9.60 2.62 11.02
C ASP A 81 -8.70 3.75 11.54
N ALA A 82 -7.69 3.44 12.35
CA ALA A 82 -6.67 4.38 12.78
C ALA A 82 -5.82 4.90 11.60
N ALA A 83 -5.57 4.09 10.57
CA ALA A 83 -4.87 4.54 9.36
C ALA A 83 -5.68 5.60 8.58
N LEU A 84 -7.01 5.41 8.50
CA LEU A 84 -7.92 6.24 7.71
C LEU A 84 -8.58 7.37 8.50
N SER A 85 -8.43 7.41 9.82
CA SER A 85 -8.99 8.45 10.69
C SER A 85 -7.92 9.07 11.57
N GLU A 86 -7.45 10.26 11.18
CA GLU A 86 -6.47 11.03 11.98
C GLU A 86 -6.99 11.36 13.37
N SER A 87 -8.26 11.77 13.49
CA SER A 87 -8.84 12.13 14.79
C SER A 87 -8.85 10.94 15.75
N MET A 88 -9.24 9.75 15.26
CA MET A 88 -9.18 8.51 16.03
C MET A 88 -7.74 8.15 16.39
N ARG A 89 -6.82 8.24 15.44
CA ARG A 89 -5.41 7.91 15.65
C ARG A 89 -4.75 8.82 16.66
N VAL A 90 -4.95 10.13 16.58
CA VAL A 90 -4.39 11.09 17.55
C VAL A 90 -4.99 10.88 18.94
N GLN A 91 -6.27 10.51 19.03
CA GLN A 91 -6.91 10.21 20.31
C GLN A 91 -6.33 8.95 20.97
N LEU A 92 -6.08 7.89 20.19
CA LEU A 92 -5.56 6.62 20.70
C LEU A 92 -4.03 6.63 20.86
N PHE A 93 -3.33 7.34 19.96
CA PHE A 93 -1.87 7.37 19.80
C PHE A 93 -1.40 8.81 19.52
N PRO A 94 -1.34 9.67 20.56
CA PRO A 94 -0.96 11.08 20.40
C PRO A 94 0.43 11.32 19.81
N GLU A 95 1.33 10.35 19.98
CA GLU A 95 2.71 10.38 19.47
C GLU A 95 2.84 9.92 18.02
N SER A 96 1.71 9.62 17.34
CA SER A 96 1.69 9.25 15.92
C SER A 96 2.34 10.34 15.06
N SER A 97 3.28 9.93 14.21
CA SER A 97 3.99 10.83 13.29
C SER A 97 3.24 11.09 11.98
N LEU A 98 2.34 10.18 11.59
CA LEU A 98 1.50 10.29 10.41
C LEU A 98 0.45 11.40 10.55
N LYS A 99 0.40 12.30 9.58
CA LYS A 99 -0.50 13.45 9.49
C LYS A 99 -1.61 13.19 8.48
N GLY A 100 -2.84 13.52 8.81
CA GLY A 100 -4.00 13.25 7.97
C GLY A 100 -4.28 11.76 7.81
N GLN A 101 -4.95 11.39 6.72
CA GLN A 101 -5.26 10.00 6.40
C GLN A 101 -4.12 9.36 5.61
N ALA A 102 -3.82 8.09 5.89
CA ALA A 102 -2.93 7.29 5.06
C ALA A 102 -3.53 7.17 3.64
N ASN A 103 -2.68 7.24 2.63
CA ASN A 103 -3.08 6.98 1.25
C ASN A 103 -2.45 5.70 0.67
N LEU A 104 -1.44 5.14 1.33
CA LEU A 104 -0.82 3.87 0.98
C LEU A 104 -0.99 2.88 2.13
N LEU A 105 -1.79 1.84 1.89
CA LEU A 105 -2.07 0.78 2.86
C LEU A 105 -1.22 -0.45 2.50
N VAL A 106 -0.26 -0.78 3.36
CA VAL A 106 0.59 -1.96 3.22
C VAL A 106 0.05 -3.05 4.13
N MET A 107 -0.29 -4.18 3.52
CA MET A 107 -1.02 -5.29 4.11
C MET A 107 -0.03 -6.37 4.57
N PRO A 108 -0.36 -7.13 5.63
CA PRO A 108 0.57 -8.10 6.20
C PRO A 108 0.78 -9.33 5.33
N ASN A 109 -0.18 -9.68 4.47
CA ASN A 109 -0.13 -10.86 3.59
C ASN A 109 -1.11 -10.72 2.41
N LEU A 110 -1.03 -11.67 1.48
CA LEU A 110 -1.83 -11.67 0.26
C LEU A 110 -3.33 -11.72 0.54
N ASP A 111 -3.77 -12.55 1.48
CA ASP A 111 -5.19 -12.71 1.79
C ASP A 111 -5.79 -11.40 2.29
N ALA A 112 -5.14 -10.75 3.26
CA ALA A 112 -5.57 -9.45 3.78
C ALA A 112 -5.68 -8.41 2.67
N ALA A 113 -4.68 -8.34 1.80
CA ALA A 113 -4.65 -7.37 0.70
C ALA A 113 -5.71 -7.65 -0.36
N ASN A 114 -5.83 -8.90 -0.80
CA ASN A 114 -6.74 -9.30 -1.86
C ASN A 114 -8.20 -9.17 -1.42
N ILE A 115 -8.53 -9.62 -0.20
CA ILE A 115 -9.87 -9.50 0.38
C ILE A 115 -10.23 -8.03 0.52
N ALA A 116 -9.37 -7.21 1.15
CA ALA A 116 -9.65 -5.79 1.35
C ALA A 116 -9.84 -5.05 0.01
N TYR A 117 -8.96 -5.30 -0.96
CA TYR A 117 -9.08 -4.71 -2.30
C TYR A 117 -10.40 -5.06 -2.98
N ASN A 118 -10.78 -6.34 -2.99
CA ASN A 118 -12.01 -6.78 -3.63
C ASN A 118 -13.26 -6.26 -2.92
N LEU A 119 -13.27 -6.24 -1.58
CA LEU A 119 -14.37 -5.65 -0.81
C LEU A 119 -14.52 -4.16 -1.12
N LEU A 120 -13.45 -3.38 -1.01
CA LEU A 120 -13.48 -1.93 -1.28
C LEU A 120 -13.87 -1.62 -2.73
N LYS A 121 -13.39 -2.41 -3.69
CA LYS A 121 -13.77 -2.29 -5.10
C LYS A 121 -15.28 -2.43 -5.29
N MET A 122 -15.90 -3.39 -4.59
CA MET A 122 -17.32 -3.69 -4.73
C MET A 122 -18.22 -2.78 -3.90
N THR A 123 -17.77 -2.32 -2.73
CA THR A 123 -18.61 -1.58 -1.78
C THR A 123 -18.39 -0.06 -1.79
N ALA A 124 -17.17 0.40 -2.10
CA ALA A 124 -16.78 1.81 -1.97
C ALA A 124 -16.38 2.47 -3.30
N GLY A 125 -16.14 1.69 -4.35
CA GLY A 125 -15.54 2.19 -5.58
C GLY A 125 -16.48 2.46 -6.75
N ASP A 126 -17.78 2.14 -6.68
CA ASP A 126 -18.65 2.01 -7.86
C ASP A 126 -17.98 1.19 -9.00
N GLY A 127 -17.08 0.25 -8.64
CA GLY A 127 -16.24 -0.51 -9.56
C GLY A 127 -15.05 0.25 -10.19
N ILE A 128 -14.84 1.53 -9.90
CA ILE A 128 -13.70 2.33 -10.37
C ILE A 128 -12.44 1.95 -9.59
N THR A 129 -11.61 1.13 -10.20
CA THR A 129 -10.28 0.76 -9.68
C THR A 129 -9.24 0.81 -10.78
N ILE A 130 -8.03 1.26 -10.44
CA ILE A 130 -6.83 1.17 -11.29
C ILE A 130 -5.92 0.12 -10.66
N GLY A 131 -5.44 -0.85 -11.44
CA GLY A 131 -4.62 -1.96 -10.98
C GLY A 131 -4.95 -3.29 -11.68
N SER A 132 -4.22 -4.37 -11.43
CA SER A 132 -3.03 -4.50 -10.56
C SER A 132 -1.79 -3.90 -11.22
N ILE A 133 -1.09 -3.02 -10.51
CA ILE A 133 0.16 -2.39 -10.95
C ILE A 133 1.29 -3.27 -10.44
N LEU A 134 2.09 -3.83 -11.34
CA LEU A 134 3.30 -4.57 -10.96
C LEU A 134 4.40 -3.56 -10.61
N LEU A 135 5.01 -3.74 -9.44
CA LEU A 135 6.10 -2.91 -8.94
C LEU A 135 7.45 -3.58 -9.20
N GLY A 136 8.52 -2.78 -9.32
CA GLY A 136 9.89 -3.28 -9.44
C GLY A 136 10.32 -3.83 -10.81
N ALA A 137 9.43 -3.89 -11.80
CA ALA A 137 9.79 -4.34 -13.15
C ALA A 137 10.69 -3.34 -13.90
N ASN A 138 11.70 -3.84 -14.63
CA ASN A 138 12.61 -3.02 -15.45
C ASN A 138 11.92 -2.31 -16.62
N ARG A 139 10.74 -2.78 -17.04
CA ARG A 139 9.91 -2.17 -18.08
C ARG A 139 8.46 -2.18 -17.62
N SER A 140 7.64 -1.29 -18.19
CA SER A 140 6.22 -1.19 -17.88
C SER A 140 5.47 -2.48 -18.27
N ALA A 141 5.05 -3.25 -17.27
CA ALA A 141 4.30 -4.49 -17.43
C ALA A 141 3.28 -4.60 -16.30
N HIS A 142 2.02 -4.91 -16.61
CA HIS A 142 0.95 -5.02 -15.62
C HIS A 142 0.07 -6.23 -15.92
N ILE A 143 -0.46 -6.85 -14.87
CA ILE A 143 -1.29 -8.06 -14.99
C ILE A 143 -2.76 -7.66 -14.91
N LEU A 144 -3.56 -8.15 -15.85
CA LEU A 144 -5.02 -8.05 -15.85
C LEU A 144 -5.63 -9.42 -15.62
N THR A 145 -6.75 -9.45 -14.89
CA THR A 145 -7.56 -10.66 -14.73
C THR A 145 -8.57 -10.79 -15.88
N ALA A 146 -9.02 -12.01 -16.17
CA ALA A 146 -10.04 -12.26 -17.20
C ALA A 146 -11.38 -11.54 -16.94
N THR A 147 -11.62 -11.12 -15.70
CA THR A 147 -12.81 -10.37 -15.25
C THR A 147 -12.65 -8.85 -15.37
N ALA A 148 -11.59 -8.35 -16.01
CA ALA A 148 -11.35 -6.93 -16.18
C ALA A 148 -12.44 -6.27 -17.07
N THR A 149 -12.95 -5.12 -16.62
CA THR A 149 -13.90 -4.32 -17.41
C THR A 149 -13.18 -3.59 -18.55
N VAL A 150 -13.93 -3.18 -19.59
CA VAL A 150 -13.38 -2.37 -20.70
C VAL A 150 -12.71 -1.10 -20.18
N ARG A 151 -13.35 -0.40 -19.24
CA ARG A 151 -12.78 0.80 -18.60
C ARG A 151 -11.46 0.51 -17.90
N ARG A 152 -11.33 -0.65 -17.25
CA ARG A 152 -10.08 -1.07 -16.60
C ARG A 152 -8.98 -1.34 -17.62
N ILE A 153 -9.30 -1.99 -18.74
CA ILE A 153 -8.33 -2.23 -19.83
C ILE A 153 -7.81 -0.89 -20.37
N VAL A 154 -8.70 0.06 -20.67
CA VAL A 154 -8.31 1.39 -21.16
C VAL A 154 -7.42 2.13 -20.17
N ASN A 155 -7.80 2.18 -18.90
CA ASN A 155 -7.01 2.84 -17.86
C ASN A 155 -5.62 2.20 -17.69
N MET A 156 -5.53 0.87 -17.72
CA MET A 156 -4.26 0.16 -17.56
C MET A 156 -3.35 0.29 -18.78
N SER A 157 -3.91 0.38 -19.99
CA SER A 157 -3.13 0.70 -21.18
C SER A 157 -2.55 2.12 -21.12
N ALA A 158 -3.35 3.09 -20.67
CA ALA A 158 -2.86 4.46 -20.47
C ALA A 158 -1.74 4.52 -19.42
N LEU A 159 -1.91 3.81 -18.30
CA LEU A 159 -0.87 3.67 -17.27
C LEU A 159 0.40 3.02 -17.83
N ALA A 160 0.26 1.94 -18.60
CA ALA A 160 1.40 1.23 -19.17
C ALA A 160 2.23 2.13 -20.09
N VAL A 161 1.57 2.93 -20.93
CA VAL A 161 2.20 3.91 -21.83
C VAL A 161 2.90 5.00 -21.04
N ALA A 162 2.23 5.59 -20.04
CA ALA A 162 2.83 6.62 -19.18
C ALA A 162 4.11 6.09 -18.52
N GLY A 163 4.06 4.90 -17.92
CA GLY A 163 5.21 4.27 -17.28
C GLY A 163 6.35 3.94 -18.26
N ALA A 164 6.05 3.61 -19.51
CA ALA A 164 7.05 3.30 -20.53
C ALA A 164 7.83 4.55 -20.97
N VAL A 165 7.16 5.70 -21.14
CA VAL A 165 7.81 6.97 -21.52
C VAL A 165 8.78 7.40 -20.43
N THR A 166 8.33 7.47 -19.18
CA THR A 166 9.18 7.96 -18.08
C THR A 166 10.39 7.06 -17.80
N ARG A 167 10.25 5.74 -17.94
CA ARG A 167 11.37 4.78 -17.74
C ARG A 167 12.34 4.69 -18.91
N SER A 168 12.04 5.35 -20.03
CA SER A 168 12.98 5.50 -21.15
C SER A 168 13.81 6.80 -21.07
N GLU A 169 13.42 7.73 -20.20
CA GLU A 169 14.05 9.04 -20.01
C GLU A 169 14.99 9.10 -18.79
N GLY A 170 15.11 8.02 -18.01
CA GLY A 170 16.04 7.86 -16.88
C GLY A 170 17.00 6.70 -17.09
#